data_AF-A0A954XF20-F1
#
_entry.id   AF-A0A954XF20-F1
#
_cell.length_a   1.000
_cell.length_b   1.000
_cell.length_c   1.000
_cell.angle_alpha   90.00
_cell.angle_beta   90.00
_cell.angle_gamma   90.00
#
_symmetry.space_group_name_H-M   'P 1'
#
loop_
_entity.id
_entity.type
_entity.pdbx_description
1 polymer ?
#
loop_
_entity_poly.entity_id
_entity_poly.type
_entity_poly.pdbx_seq_one_letter_code
_entity_poly.pdbx_strand_id
1 'polypeptide(L)'
;MNLRDGQLEQLADEHHRLRDVLGEVREAVRDERTCVSTLIDLLVELTMVLRAHFDHEENGGFFRDVEADAPHLKPRSEALRAQHVSLCERLRVVRRCAERLPKDNCWMELSAAFDEFTTQFHEHETLEEELMQDAFGQDMGSKD
;
A
#
# COMPACT_ATOMS: atom_id res chain seq x y z
N MET A 1 -8.28 -1.16 -26.81
CA MET A 1 -7.81 -0.79 -25.46
C MET A 1 -6.38 -1.27 -25.37
N ASN A 2 -5.43 -0.37 -25.12
CA ASN A 2 -4.02 -0.74 -24.99
C ASN A 2 -3.87 -1.53 -23.68
N LEU A 3 -3.10 -2.62 -23.68
CA LEU A 3 -2.93 -3.48 -22.49
C LEU A 3 -2.40 -2.66 -21.29
N ARG A 4 -1.55 -1.67 -21.58
CA ARG A 4 -0.97 -0.72 -20.61
C ARG A 4 -2.00 0.17 -19.93
N ASP A 5 -2.94 0.75 -20.68
CA ASP A 5 -4.03 1.57 -20.11
C ASP A 5 -4.88 0.76 -19.11
N GLY A 6 -5.15 -0.51 -19.43
CA GLY A 6 -5.91 -1.40 -18.54
C GLY A 6 -5.18 -1.73 -17.23
N GLN A 7 -3.84 -1.87 -17.26
CA GLN A 7 -3.03 -2.11 -16.06
C GLN A 7 -2.96 -0.86 -15.16
N LEU A 8 -2.84 0.33 -15.76
CA LEU A 8 -2.81 1.60 -15.00
C LEU A 8 -4.17 1.87 -14.34
N GLU A 9 -5.27 1.60 -15.04
CA GLU A 9 -6.62 1.73 -14.48
C GLU A 9 -6.84 0.73 -13.33
N GLN A 10 -6.38 -0.51 -13.48
CA GLN A 10 -6.41 -1.50 -12.40
C GLN A 10 -5.59 -1.07 -11.18
N LEU A 11 -4.37 -0.53 -11.37
CA LEU A 11 -3.54 -0.07 -10.27
C LEU A 11 -4.18 1.10 -9.51
N ALA A 12 -4.82 2.03 -10.23
CA ALA A 12 -5.56 3.13 -9.63
C ALA A 12 -6.76 2.63 -8.79
N ASP A 13 -7.50 1.64 -9.28
CA ASP A 13 -8.59 1.00 -8.53
C ASP A 13 -8.07 0.30 -7.26
N GLU A 14 -6.91 -0.36 -7.34
CA GLU A 14 -6.26 -0.99 -6.20
C GLU A 14 -5.82 0.03 -5.13
N HIS A 15 -5.22 1.16 -5.53
CA HIS A 15 -4.89 2.26 -4.63
C HIS A 15 -6.14 2.83 -3.95
N HIS A 16 -7.23 3.03 -4.71
CA HIS A 16 -8.49 3.51 -4.15
C HIS A 16 -9.00 2.56 -3.07
N ARG A 17 -9.02 1.26 -3.36
CA ARG A 17 -9.44 0.24 -2.41
C ARG A 17 -8.54 0.19 -1.16
N LEU A 18 -7.23 0.34 -1.32
CA LEU A 18 -6.31 0.40 -0.17
C LEU A 18 -6.61 1.60 0.72
N ARG A 19 -6.84 2.77 0.14
CA ARG A 19 -7.18 3.99 0.88
C ARG A 19 -8.49 3.85 1.65
N ASP A 20 -9.50 3.20 1.06
CA ASP A 20 -10.77 2.93 1.73
C ASP A 20 -10.58 2.05 2.98
N VAL A 21 -9.93 0.89 2.82
CA VAL A 21 -9.68 -0.03 3.94
C VAL A 21 -8.77 0.61 5.00
N LEU A 22 -7.77 1.39 4.60
CA LEU A 22 -6.93 2.16 5.52
C LEU A 22 -7.75 3.17 6.33
N GLY A 23 -8.73 3.82 5.70
CA GLY A 23 -9.67 4.72 6.37
C GLY A 23 -10.50 3.98 7.41
N GLU A 24 -11.05 2.82 7.07
CA GLU A 24 -11.83 1.99 8.00
C GLU A 24 -10.99 1.53 9.19
N VAL A 25 -9.78 1.03 8.96
CA VAL A 25 -8.85 0.64 10.03
C VAL A 25 -8.49 1.85 10.90
N ARG A 26 -8.25 3.03 10.29
CA ARG A 26 -7.92 4.24 11.05
C ARG A 26 -9.02 4.64 12.01
N GLU A 27 -10.27 4.60 11.58
CA GLU A 27 -11.41 4.92 12.44
C GLU A 27 -11.59 3.88 13.54
N ALA A 28 -11.43 2.58 13.20
CA ALA A 28 -11.45 1.49 14.16
C ALA A 28 -10.34 1.61 15.22
N VAL A 29 -9.13 2.02 14.83
CA VAL A 29 -7.98 2.24 15.72
C VAL A 29 -8.15 3.52 16.56
N ARG A 30 -8.93 4.52 16.12
CA ARG A 30 -9.16 5.74 16.91
C ARG A 30 -10.25 5.56 17.97
N ASP A 31 -11.24 4.73 17.73
CA ASP A 31 -12.29 4.45 18.71
C ASP A 31 -11.93 3.25 19.59
N GLU A 32 -11.46 3.51 20.81
CA GLU A 32 -11.17 2.49 21.84
C GLU A 32 -12.37 1.59 22.19
N ARG A 33 -13.60 1.98 21.81
CA ARG A 33 -14.81 1.19 22.00
C ARG A 33 -15.05 0.20 20.86
N THR A 34 -14.25 0.26 19.79
CA THR A 34 -14.33 -0.69 18.68
C THR A 34 -14.14 -2.10 19.19
N CYS A 35 -14.97 -3.03 18.70
CA CYS A 35 -14.81 -4.43 19.03
C CYS A 35 -13.46 -4.93 18.50
N VAL A 36 -12.63 -5.53 19.37
CA VAL A 36 -11.32 -6.07 18.97
C VAL A 36 -11.44 -7.05 17.80
N SER A 37 -12.48 -7.88 17.77
CA SER A 37 -12.70 -8.80 16.64
C SER A 37 -12.89 -8.06 15.30
N THR A 38 -13.70 -7.00 15.28
CA THR A 38 -13.89 -6.14 14.10
C THR A 38 -12.58 -5.49 13.65
N LEU A 39 -11.79 -4.96 14.59
CA LEU A 39 -10.48 -4.40 14.27
C LEU A 39 -9.55 -5.46 13.66
N ILE A 40 -9.53 -6.68 14.20
CA ILE A 40 -8.72 -7.78 13.67
C ILE A 40 -9.17 -8.16 12.26
N ASP A 41 -10.48 -8.23 12.01
CA ASP A 41 -11.02 -8.54 10.68
C ASP A 41 -10.62 -7.47 9.66
N LEU A 42 -10.72 -6.18 10.01
CA LEU A 42 -10.27 -5.08 9.16
C LEU A 42 -8.76 -5.14 8.87
N LEU A 43 -7.94 -5.48 9.86
CA LEU A 43 -6.49 -5.65 9.67
C LEU A 43 -6.15 -6.87 8.81
N VAL A 44 -6.95 -7.93 8.86
CA VAL A 44 -6.82 -9.09 7.98
C VAL A 44 -7.18 -8.69 6.55
N GLU A 45 -8.26 -7.96 6.35
CA GLU A 45 -8.64 -7.41 5.04
C GLU A 45 -7.54 -6.51 4.46
N LEU A 46 -7.04 -5.55 5.24
CA LEU A 46 -5.93 -4.68 4.83
C LEU A 46 -4.70 -5.50 4.41
N THR A 47 -4.36 -6.56 5.16
CA THR A 47 -3.24 -7.44 4.82
C THR A 47 -3.46 -8.17 3.49
N MET A 48 -4.69 -8.60 3.22
CA MET A 48 -5.02 -9.30 1.97
C MET A 48 -4.96 -8.35 0.78
N VAL A 49 -5.58 -7.17 0.88
CA VAL A 49 -5.59 -6.18 -0.21
C VAL A 49 -4.17 -5.69 -0.49
N LEU A 50 -3.39 -5.38 0.54
CA LEU A 50 -2.00 -4.92 0.38
C LEU A 50 -1.11 -5.97 -0.30
N ARG A 51 -1.26 -7.25 0.07
CA ARG A 51 -0.50 -8.33 -0.58
C ARG A 51 -0.91 -8.56 -2.03
N ALA A 52 -2.20 -8.47 -2.32
CA ALA A 52 -2.70 -8.63 -3.68
C ALA A 52 -2.16 -7.50 -4.58
N HIS A 53 -2.12 -6.27 -4.06
CA HIS A 53 -1.55 -5.12 -4.73
C HIS A 53 -0.05 -5.30 -5.01
N PHE A 54 0.76 -5.61 -3.99
CA PHE A 54 2.20 -5.85 -4.21
C PHE A 54 2.47 -7.02 -5.17
N ASP A 55 1.67 -8.08 -5.14
CA ASP A 55 1.77 -9.19 -6.09
C ASP A 55 1.44 -8.73 -7.52
N HIS A 56 0.44 -7.87 -7.69
CA HIS A 56 0.12 -7.27 -8.98
C HIS A 56 1.28 -6.40 -9.50
N GLU A 57 1.92 -5.62 -8.64
CA GLU A 57 3.03 -4.77 -9.06
C GLU A 57 4.28 -5.55 -9.45
N GLU A 58 4.61 -6.58 -8.68
CA GLU A 58 5.78 -7.43 -8.88
C GLU A 58 5.58 -8.45 -10.01
N ASN A 59 4.46 -9.17 -9.98
CA ASN A 59 4.20 -10.32 -10.84
C ASN A 59 3.16 -10.03 -11.93
N GLY A 60 2.23 -9.11 -11.68
CA GLY A 60 1.22 -8.63 -12.65
C GLY A 60 1.78 -7.69 -13.72
N GLY A 61 3.02 -7.22 -13.55
CA GLY A 61 3.81 -6.66 -14.64
C GLY A 61 4.12 -5.17 -14.55
N PHE A 62 3.55 -4.43 -13.58
CA PHE A 62 3.79 -2.99 -13.46
C PHE A 62 5.27 -2.61 -13.47
N PHE A 63 6.06 -3.14 -12.54
CA PHE A 63 7.50 -2.80 -12.51
C PHE A 63 8.25 -3.34 -13.74
N ARG A 64 7.80 -4.46 -14.31
CA ARG A 64 8.40 -5.02 -15.52
C ARG A 64 8.19 -4.08 -16.71
N ASP A 65 7.01 -3.49 -16.82
CA ASP A 65 6.66 -2.57 -17.89
C ASP A 65 7.40 -1.24 -17.71
N VAL A 66 7.51 -0.73 -16.48
CA VAL A 66 8.37 0.41 -16.14
C VAL A 66 9.84 0.15 -16.54
N GLU A 67 10.39 -1.00 -16.20
CA GLU A 67 11.77 -1.37 -16.55
C GLU A 67 11.98 -1.57 -18.05
N ALA A 68 10.95 -1.99 -18.79
CA ALA A 68 10.99 -2.18 -20.23
C ALA A 68 10.95 -0.84 -20.98
N ASP A 69 10.07 0.08 -20.57
CA ASP A 69 9.90 1.39 -21.22
C ASP A 69 10.97 2.40 -20.75
N ALA A 70 11.39 2.32 -19.48
CA ALA A 70 12.36 3.25 -18.87
C ALA A 70 13.43 2.50 -18.05
N PRO A 71 14.40 1.81 -18.70
CA PRO A 71 15.38 0.94 -18.02
C PRO A 71 16.29 1.67 -17.03
N HIS A 72 16.45 2.98 -17.16
CA HIS A 72 17.19 3.81 -16.21
C HIS A 72 16.49 3.95 -14.85
N LEU A 73 15.18 3.67 -14.77
CA LEU A 73 14.39 3.67 -13.53
C LEU A 73 14.46 2.33 -12.78
N LYS A 74 15.12 1.31 -13.33
CA LYS A 74 15.28 0.00 -12.70
C LYS A 74 15.75 0.07 -11.22
N PRO A 75 16.79 0.84 -10.86
CA PRO A 75 17.21 0.95 -9.45
C PRO A 75 16.11 1.48 -8.53
N ARG A 76 15.24 2.37 -9.03
CA ARG A 76 14.12 2.93 -8.28
C ARG A 76 13.01 1.88 -8.09
N SER A 77 12.69 1.11 -9.12
CA SER A 77 11.73 -0.01 -9.02
C SER A 77 12.21 -1.12 -8.07
N GLU A 78 13.52 -1.43 -8.05
CA GLU A 78 14.09 -2.40 -7.11
C GLU A 78 14.03 -1.89 -5.66
N ALA A 79 14.24 -0.58 -5.45
CA ALA A 79 14.10 0.03 -4.14
C ALA A 79 12.64 0.00 -3.64
N LEU A 80 11.65 0.21 -4.51
CA LEU A 80 10.22 0.10 -4.17
C LEU A 80 9.83 -1.32 -3.78
N ARG A 81 10.21 -2.34 -4.56
CA ARG A 81 9.99 -3.75 -4.19
C ARG A 81 10.59 -4.10 -2.82
N ALA A 82 11.74 -3.54 -2.47
CA ALA A 82 12.34 -3.75 -1.16
C ALA A 82 11.49 -3.14 -0.01
N GLN A 83 10.74 -2.06 -0.28
CA GLN A 83 9.83 -1.45 0.70
C GLN A 83 8.61 -2.34 1.00
N HIS A 84 8.15 -3.16 0.04
CA HIS A 84 7.00 -4.07 0.23
C HIS A 84 7.20 -5.01 1.43
N VAL A 85 8.41 -5.54 1.57
CA VAL A 85 8.79 -6.41 2.70
C VAL A 85 8.70 -5.64 4.02
N SER A 86 9.24 -4.42 4.06
CA SER A 86 9.18 -3.54 5.24
C SER A 86 7.74 -3.21 5.64
N LEU A 87 6.90 -2.82 4.68
CA LEU A 87 5.49 -2.50 4.90
C LEU A 87 4.71 -3.70 5.43
N CYS A 88 4.94 -4.89 4.85
CA CYS A 88 4.34 -6.14 5.34
C CYS A 88 4.75 -6.47 6.79
N GLU A 89 6.02 -6.26 7.16
CA GLU A 89 6.46 -6.49 8.54
C GLU A 89 5.84 -5.50 9.52
N ARG A 90 5.72 -4.22 9.14
CA ARG A 90 5.05 -3.22 10.00
C ARG A 90 3.59 -3.52 10.21
N LEU A 91 2.86 -3.91 9.15
CA LEU A 91 1.47 -4.33 9.31
C LEU A 91 1.33 -5.56 10.23
N ARG A 92 2.32 -6.47 10.22
CA ARG A 92 2.34 -7.58 11.20
C ARG A 92 2.54 -7.09 12.63
N VAL A 93 3.37 -6.06 12.85
CA VAL A 93 3.52 -5.43 14.18
C VAL A 93 2.19 -4.83 14.64
N VAL A 94 1.49 -4.09 13.78
CA VAL A 94 0.15 -3.54 14.06
C VAL A 94 -0.81 -4.66 14.49
N ARG A 95 -0.87 -5.76 13.73
CA ARG A 95 -1.71 -6.91 14.04
C ARG A 95 -1.38 -7.54 15.39
N ARG A 96 -0.10 -7.71 15.70
CA ARG A 96 0.33 -8.23 17.01
C ARG A 96 -0.08 -7.31 18.17
N CYS A 97 -0.02 -5.99 17.97
CA CYS A 97 -0.54 -5.05 18.97
C CYS A 97 -2.05 -5.20 19.15
N ALA A 98 -2.81 -5.36 18.07
CA ALA A 98 -4.26 -5.57 18.14
C ALA A 98 -4.64 -6.89 18.85
N GLU A 99 -3.90 -7.97 18.59
CA GLU A 99 -4.11 -9.29 19.21
C GLU A 99 -3.88 -9.30 20.74
N ARG A 100 -3.15 -8.32 21.27
CA ARG A 100 -2.91 -8.15 22.72
C ARG A 100 -4.07 -7.46 23.45
N LEU A 101 -5.05 -6.93 22.71
CA LEU A 101 -6.22 -6.28 23.27
C LEU A 101 -7.31 -7.28 23.68
N PRO A 102 -8.11 -6.98 24.72
CA PRO A 102 -8.02 -5.81 25.62
C PRO A 102 -7.02 -6.01 26.78
N LYS A 103 -6.34 -7.16 26.85
CA LYS A 103 -5.62 -7.65 28.03
C LYS A 103 -4.58 -6.68 28.58
N ASP A 104 -3.84 -6.00 27.70
CA ASP A 104 -2.73 -5.12 28.08
C ASP A 104 -3.10 -3.62 28.03
N ASN A 105 -4.34 -3.26 27.66
CA ASN A 105 -4.78 -1.88 27.39
C ASN A 105 -3.80 -1.07 26.52
N CYS A 106 -3.14 -1.73 25.57
CA CYS A 106 -2.06 -1.19 24.76
C CYS A 106 -2.54 -0.41 23.52
N TRP A 107 -3.68 0.28 23.64
CA TRP A 107 -4.31 0.98 22.51
C TRP A 107 -3.42 2.08 21.93
N MET A 108 -2.68 2.78 22.78
CA MET A 108 -1.68 3.77 22.37
C MET A 108 -0.54 3.16 21.55
N GLU A 109 -0.08 1.95 21.89
CA GLU A 109 0.96 1.23 21.12
C GLU A 109 0.41 0.81 19.75
N LEU A 110 -0.84 0.32 19.70
CA LEU A 110 -1.52 0.00 18.45
C LEU A 110 -1.65 1.24 17.56
N SER A 111 -2.14 2.36 18.10
CA SER A 111 -2.28 3.61 17.34
C SER A 111 -0.95 4.11 16.81
N ALA A 112 0.10 4.11 17.64
CA ALA A 112 1.43 4.51 17.21
C ALA A 112 2.02 3.61 16.12
N ALA A 113 1.86 2.29 16.25
CA ALA A 113 2.31 1.34 15.24
C ALA A 113 1.53 1.52 13.93
N PHE A 114 0.23 1.78 14.00
CA PHE A 114 -0.60 2.02 12.82
C PHE A 114 -0.25 3.33 12.13
N ASP A 115 -0.03 4.42 12.87
CA ASP A 115 0.38 5.70 12.30
C ASP A 115 1.76 5.62 11.61
N GLU A 116 2.71 4.90 12.20
CA GLU A 116 4.02 4.64 11.59
C GLU A 116 3.88 3.86 10.27
N PHE A 117 3.06 2.79 10.27
CA PHE A 117 2.76 2.05 9.05
C PHE A 117 2.12 2.93 7.98
N THR A 118 1.11 3.74 8.33
CA THR A 118 0.42 4.59 7.34
C THR A 118 1.31 5.69 6.78
N THR A 119 2.22 6.23 7.59
CA THR A 119 3.23 7.21 7.13
C THR A 119 4.09 6.59 6.03
N GLN A 120 4.62 5.39 6.26
CA GLN A 120 5.47 4.72 5.28
C GLN A 120 4.72 4.25 4.04
N PHE A 121 3.46 3.85 4.21
CA PHE A 121 2.62 3.47 3.08
C PHE A 121 2.36 4.67 2.16
N HIS A 122 2.05 5.86 2.70
CA HIS A 122 1.88 7.05 1.86
C HIS A 122 3.19 7.52 1.20
N GLU A 123 4.33 7.40 1.89
CA GLU A 123 5.65 7.67 1.29
C GLU A 123 5.92 6.74 0.11
N HIS A 124 5.57 5.46 0.26
CA HIS A 124 5.67 4.45 -0.79
C HIS A 124 4.76 4.77 -1.99
N GLU A 125 3.47 5.03 -1.77
CA GLU A 125 2.53 5.43 -2.84
C GLU A 125 3.05 6.66 -3.61
N THR A 126 3.58 7.67 -2.91
CA THR A 126 4.13 8.88 -3.55
C THR A 126 5.30 8.53 -4.47
N LEU A 127 6.20 7.64 -4.03
CA LEU A 127 7.34 7.22 -4.83
C LEU A 127 6.94 6.39 -6.06
N GLU A 128 5.82 5.66 -5.99
CA GLU A 128 5.23 4.89 -7.09
C GLU A 128 4.52 5.78 -8.09
N GLU A 129 3.75 6.76 -7.63
CA GLU A 129 3.12 7.78 -8.48
C GLU A 129 4.19 8.54 -9.29
N GLU A 130 5.28 8.96 -8.63
CA GLU A 130 6.42 9.58 -9.30
C GLU A 130 7.11 8.63 -10.29
N LEU A 131 7.31 7.35 -9.93
CA LEU A 131 7.89 6.35 -10.84
C LEU A 131 7.01 6.17 -12.10
N MET A 132 5.70 6.12 -11.93
CA MET A 132 4.72 6.02 -13.02
C MET A 132 4.76 7.26 -13.92
N GLN A 133 4.83 8.45 -13.34
CA GLN A 133 4.96 9.70 -14.09
C GLN A 133 6.28 9.77 -14.87
N ASP A 134 7.39 9.35 -14.27
CA ASP A 134 8.69 9.32 -14.94
C ASP A 134 8.70 8.32 -16.11
N ALA A 135 8.06 7.17 -15.93
CA ALA A 135 8.01 6.10 -16.93
C ALA A 135 7.04 6.38 -18.09
N PHE A 136 5.86 6.94 -17.80
CA PHE A 136 4.76 7.05 -18.76
C PHE A 136 4.27 8.48 -18.99
N GLY A 137 4.63 9.44 -18.12
CA GLY A 137 4.19 10.83 -18.19
C GLY A 137 4.81 11.63 -19.35
N GLN A 138 5.92 11.18 -19.94
CA GLN A 138 6.47 11.82 -21.15
C GLN A 138 5.61 11.59 -22.41
N ASP A 139 4.71 10.62 -22.43
CA ASP A 139 3.80 10.37 -23.57
C ASP A 139 2.57 11.31 -23.56
N MET A 140 2.26 11.97 -22.42
CA MET A 140 1.16 12.93 -22.29
C MET A 140 1.55 14.40 -22.51
N GLY A 141 2.74 14.65 -23.07
CA GLY A 141 3.34 15.99 -23.24
C GLY A 141 3.56 16.42 -24.69
N SER A 142 2.59 16.18 -25.59
CA SER A 142 2.55 16.85 -26.90
C SER A 142 1.12 17.20 -27.25
N LYS A 143 0.62 18.29 -26.66
CA LYS A 143 -0.41 19.11 -27.27
C LYS A 143 0.25 20.43 -27.66
N ASP A 144 0.22 20.68 -28.97
CA ASP A 144 0.57 21.90 -29.69
C ASP A 144 0.08 23.18 -28.98
#